data_AF-A0A175WDM1-F1
#
_entry.id   AF-A0A175WDM1-F1
#
_cell.length_a   1.000
_cell.length_b   1.000
_cell.length_c   1.000
_cell.angle_alpha   90.00
_cell.angle_beta   90.00
_cell.angle_gamma   90.00
#
_symmetry.space_group_name_H-M   'P 1'
#
loop_
_entity.id
_entity.type
_entity.pdbx_description
1 polymer ?
#
loop_
_entity_poly.entity_id
_entity_poly.type
_entity_poly.pdbx_seq_one_letter_code
_entity_poly.pdbx_strand_id
1 'polypeptide(L)'
;MVNRILFWTGFGLATRVWQLGIEMRPFFNKKTLWAYPVFGAVGASFGYWLQGVDERQTAMLQERKQAILEKRARRAQREAAAAASADGSAVIA
;
A
#
# COMPACT_ATOMS: atom_id res chain seq x y z
N MET A 1 3.07 1.50 -6.97
CA MET A 1 2.69 2.88 -6.62
C MET A 1 1.88 3.52 -7.75
N VAL A 2 2.46 3.77 -8.93
CA VAL A 2 1.77 4.39 -10.10
C VAL A 2 0.52 3.63 -10.55
N ASN A 3 0.52 2.30 -10.44
CA ASN A 3 -0.59 1.45 -10.87
C ASN A 3 -1.93 1.79 -10.19
N ARG A 4 -1.93 2.28 -8.94
CA ARG A 4 -3.17 2.57 -8.20
C ARG A 4 -3.85 3.83 -8.74
N ILE A 5 -3.10 4.91 -8.92
CA ILE A 5 -3.61 6.14 -9.55
C ILE A 5 -4.07 5.84 -10.97
N LEU A 6 -3.26 5.15 -11.79
CA LEU A 6 -3.63 4.78 -13.15
C LEU A 6 -4.94 3.96 -13.19
N PHE A 7 -5.05 2.95 -12.34
CA PHE A 7 -6.26 2.13 -12.24
C PHE A 7 -7.48 2.98 -11.90
N TRP A 8 -7.40 3.82 -10.87
CA TRP A 8 -8.54 4.63 -10.44
C TRP A 8 -8.88 5.77 -11.42
N THR A 9 -7.89 6.36 -12.10
CA THR A 9 -8.12 7.27 -13.23
C THR A 9 -8.87 6.56 -14.36
N GLY A 10 -8.41 5.37 -14.75
CA GLY A 10 -9.08 4.53 -15.74
C GLY A 10 -10.49 4.13 -15.31
N PHE A 11 -10.68 3.82 -14.03
CA PHE A 11 -11.99 3.56 -13.45
C PHE A 11 -12.92 4.77 -13.55
N GLY A 12 -12.43 5.98 -13.24
CA GLY A 12 -13.19 7.22 -13.44
C GLY A 12 -13.63 7.40 -14.89
N LEU A 13 -12.73 7.18 -15.85
CA LEU A 13 -13.11 7.21 -17.26
C LEU A 13 -14.13 6.11 -17.60
N ALA A 14 -13.96 4.91 -17.06
CA ALA A 14 -14.88 3.79 -17.26
C ALA A 14 -16.27 4.09 -16.71
N THR A 15 -16.40 4.73 -15.54
CA THR A 15 -17.70 5.15 -15.00
C THR A 15 -18.37 6.19 -15.91
N ARG A 16 -17.60 7.10 -16.52
CA ARG A 16 -18.16 8.04 -17.51
C ARG A 16 -18.67 7.34 -18.77
N VAL A 17 -17.91 6.38 -19.30
CA VAL A 17 -18.34 5.55 -20.43
C VAL A 17 -19.60 4.75 -20.05
N TRP A 18 -19.59 4.12 -18.88
CA TRP A 18 -20.73 3.36 -18.37
C TRP A 18 -21.98 4.22 -18.23
N GLN A 19 -21.86 5.43 -17.67
CA GLN A 19 -22.96 6.39 -17.57
C GLN A 19 -23.57 6.70 -18.95
N LEU A 20 -22.73 7.03 -19.94
CA LEU A 20 -23.19 7.32 -21.29
C LEU A 20 -23.83 6.11 -21.98
N GLY A 21 -23.33 4.91 -21.67
CA GLY A 21 -23.90 3.65 -22.13
C GLY A 21 -25.32 3.45 -21.60
N ILE A 22 -25.55 3.74 -20.32
CA ILE A 22 -26.90 3.68 -19.72
C ILE A 22 -27.81 4.78 -20.30
N GLU A 23 -27.32 6.01 -20.44
CA GLU A 23 -28.09 7.13 -21.01
C GLU A 23 -28.31 7.00 -22.53
N MET A 24 -27.75 5.97 -23.19
CA MET A 24 -27.75 5.79 -24.64
C MET A 24 -27.31 7.06 -25.39
N ARG A 25 -26.43 7.86 -24.77
CA ARG A 25 -25.88 9.07 -25.35
C ARG A 25 -24.56 8.75 -26.06
N PRO A 26 -24.25 9.44 -27.17
CA PRO A 26 -23.01 9.18 -27.90
C PRO A 26 -21.80 9.46 -26.99
N PHE A 27 -20.88 8.49 -26.92
CA PHE A 27 -19.66 8.57 -26.12
C PHE A 27 -18.81 9.79 -26.50
N PHE A 28 -18.68 10.06 -27.80
CA PHE A 28 -17.83 11.13 -28.32
C PHE A 28 -18.64 12.33 -28.81
N ASN A 29 -19.27 13.05 -27.87
CA ASN A 29 -19.85 14.36 -28.17
C ASN A 29 -18.86 15.47 -27.84
N LYS A 30 -18.44 16.28 -28.84
CA LYS A 30 -17.47 17.38 -28.68
C LYS A 30 -17.79 18.32 -27.51
N LYS A 31 -19.08 18.56 -27.24
CA LYS A 31 -19.53 19.43 -26.14
C LYS A 31 -19.40 18.80 -24.75
N THR A 32 -19.23 17.48 -24.66
CA THR A 32 -19.22 16.71 -23.42
C THR A 32 -17.91 15.94 -23.21
N LEU A 33 -16.95 16.04 -24.14
CA LEU A 33 -15.62 15.43 -24.01
C LEU A 33 -14.86 15.94 -22.76
N TRP A 34 -15.12 17.18 -22.33
CA TRP A 34 -14.53 17.74 -21.11
C TRP A 34 -14.87 16.94 -19.84
N ALA A 35 -15.98 16.21 -19.83
CA ALA A 35 -16.39 15.41 -18.68
C ALA A 35 -15.44 14.22 -18.45
N TYR A 36 -14.79 13.68 -19.49
CA TYR A 36 -13.86 12.56 -19.33
C TYR A 36 -12.68 12.91 -18.43
N PRO A 37 -11.91 14.00 -18.68
CA PRO A 37 -10.89 14.47 -17.75
C PRO A 37 -11.40 14.69 -16.33
N VAL A 38 -12.62 15.19 -16.15
CA VAL A 38 -13.19 15.43 -14.80
C VAL A 38 -13.42 14.12 -14.06
N PHE A 39 -14.07 13.15 -14.70
CA PHE A 39 -14.27 11.83 -14.09
C PHE A 39 -12.93 11.11 -13.85
N GLY A 40 -11.99 11.24 -14.79
CA GLY A 40 -10.62 10.76 -14.62
C GLY A 40 -9.92 11.42 -13.43
N ALA A 41 -10.08 12.73 -13.23
CA ALA A 41 -9.49 13.46 -12.11
C ALA A 41 -10.12 13.07 -10.76
N VAL A 42 -11.43 12.83 -10.73
CA VAL A 42 -12.13 12.29 -9.54
C VAL A 42 -11.63 10.88 -9.21
N GLY A 43 -11.47 10.03 -10.22
CA GLY A 43 -10.85 8.72 -10.05
C GLY A 43 -9.41 8.83 -9.55
N ALA A 44 -8.60 9.70 -10.16
CA ALA A 44 -7.21 9.95 -9.76
C ALA A 44 -7.10 10.44 -8.31
N SER A 45 -7.95 11.38 -7.89
CA SER A 45 -7.95 11.92 -6.53
C SER A 45 -8.30 10.85 -5.51
N PHE A 46 -9.27 9.98 -5.82
CA PHE A 46 -9.58 8.80 -5.01
C PHE A 46 -8.40 7.83 -4.95
N GLY A 47 -7.75 7.56 -6.08
CA GLY A 47 -6.56 6.70 -6.13
C GLY A 47 -5.39 7.24 -5.31
N TYR A 48 -5.19 8.56 -5.32
CA TYR A 48 -4.18 9.24 -4.50
C TYR A 48 -4.50 9.15 -3.01
N TRP A 49 -5.76 9.36 -2.63
CA TRP A 49 -6.19 9.16 -1.23
C TRP A 49 -5.95 7.72 -0.77
N LEU A 50 -6.29 6.73 -1.60
CA LEU A 50 -6.09 5.31 -1.29
C LEU A 50 -4.60 4.96 -1.16
N GLN A 51 -3.71 5.64 -1.88
CA GLN A 51 -2.27 5.50 -1.70
C GLN A 51 -1.85 5.94 -0.29
N GLY A 52 -2.35 7.07 0.20
CA GLY A 52 -2.05 7.53 1.57
C GLY A 52 -2.54 6.54 2.65
N VAL A 53 -3.63 5.82 2.40
CA VAL A 53 -4.11 4.75 3.30
C VAL A 53 -3.13 3.57 3.31
N ASP A 54 -2.67 3.13 2.14
CA ASP A 54 -1.75 2.00 1.97
C ASP A 54 -0.38 2.27 2.60
N GLU A 55 0.13 3.49 2.47
CA GLU A 55 1.39 3.94 3.08
C GLU A 55 1.33 3.84 4.61
N ARG A 56 0.21 4.27 5.22
CA ARG A 56 0.01 4.18 6.68
C ARG A 56 -0.05 2.73 7.15
N GLN A 57 -0.76 1.87 6.41
CA GLN A 57 -0.84 0.44 6.73
C GLN A 57 0.53 -0.24 6.62
N THR A 58 1.25 0.05 5.54
CA THR A 58 2.60 -0.48 5.31
C THR A 58 3.57 0.00 6.38
N ALA A 59 3.54 1.28 6.74
CA ALA A 59 4.37 1.84 7.82
C ALA A 59 4.12 1.12 9.15
N MET A 60 2.86 0.93 9.54
CA MET A 60 2.51 0.20 10.76
C MET A 60 3.02 -1.25 10.73
N LEU A 61 2.92 -1.94 9.58
CA LEU A 61 3.42 -3.30 9.43
C LEU A 61 4.95 -3.36 9.52
N GLN A 62 5.65 -2.39 8.93
CA GLN A 62 7.11 -2.31 9.02
C GLN A 62 7.58 -2.04 10.44
N GLU A 63 6.92 -1.13 11.17
CA GLU A 63 7.22 -0.84 12.56
C GLU A 63 7.06 -2.10 13.44
N ARG A 64 5.94 -2.83 13.29
CA ARG A 64 5.71 -4.09 14.00
C ARG A 64 6.75 -5.15 13.64
N LYS A 65 7.12 -5.25 12.36
CA LYS A 65 8.16 -6.17 11.89
C LYS A 65 9.51 -5.84 12.53
N GLN A 66 9.90 -4.57 12.56
CA GLN A 66 11.14 -4.12 13.20
C GLN A 66 11.15 -4.46 14.70
N ALA A 67 10.06 -4.16 15.41
CA ALA A 67 9.94 -4.50 16.84
C ALA A 67 10.09 -6.02 17.11
N ILE A 68 9.56 -6.88 16.22
CA ILE A 68 9.72 -8.33 16.33
C ILE A 68 11.18 -8.75 16.07
N LEU A 69 11.81 -8.18 15.04
CA LEU A 69 13.20 -8.49 14.70
C LEU A 69 14.16 -8.05 15.81
N GLU A 70 13.94 -6.89 16.42
CA GLU A 70 14.72 -6.45 17.59
C GLU A 70 14.59 -7.40 18.77
N LYS A 71 13.37 -7.87 19.07
CA LYS A 71 13.16 -8.87 20.13
C LYS A 71 13.90 -10.18 19.84
N ARG A 72 13.91 -10.63 18.58
CA ARG A 72 14.67 -11.80 18.15
C ARG A 72 16.18 -11.59 18.27
N ALA A 73 16.68 -10.42 17.87
CA ALA A 73 18.09 -10.07 18.04
C ALA A 73 18.50 -10.05 19.52
N ARG A 74 17.68 -9.45 20.39
CA ARG A 74 17.90 -9.46 21.84
C ARG A 74 17.85 -10.87 22.43
N ARG A 75 16.94 -11.72 21.94
CA ARG A 75 16.86 -13.13 22.37
C ARG A 75 18.10 -13.91 21.95
N ALA A 76 18.54 -13.77 20.70
CA ALA A 76 19.75 -14.41 20.19
C ALA A 76 21.00 -13.97 20.98
N GLN A 77 21.11 -12.68 21.32
CA GLN A 77 22.21 -12.18 22.17
C GLN A 77 22.19 -12.81 23.58
N ARG A 78 21.01 -12.93 24.19
CA ARG A 78 20.85 -13.57 25.51
C ARG A 78 21.16 -15.06 25.47
N GLU A 79 20.70 -15.76 24.44
CA GLU A 79 20.97 -17.19 24.22
C GLU A 79 22.47 -17.43 23.98
N ALA A 80 23.13 -16.58 23.20
CA ALA A 80 24.59 -16.65 22.99
C ALA A 80 25.38 -16.38 24.28
N ALA A 81 24.97 -15.40 25.09
CA ALA A 81 25.59 -15.13 26.38
C ALA A 81 25.39 -16.29 27.38
N ALA A 82 24.19 -16.88 27.40
CA ALA A 82 23.89 -18.04 28.23
C ALA A 82 24.71 -19.27 27.82
N ALA A 83 24.83 -19.54 26.52
CA ALA A 83 25.68 -20.62 26.00
C ALA A 83 27.15 -20.41 26.40
N ALA A 84 27.69 -19.19 26.22
CA ALA A 84 29.06 -18.87 26.63
C ALA A 84 29.28 -19.04 28.14
N SER A 85 28.29 -18.70 28.97
CA SER A 85 28.38 -18.90 30.42
C SER A 85 28.32 -20.38 30.83
N ALA A 86 27.51 -21.19 30.13
CA ALA A 86 27.42 -22.63 30.37
C ALA A 86 28.73 -23.33 29.98
N ASP A 87 29.28 -23.00 28.81
CA ASP A 87 30.57 -23.53 28.34
C ASP A 87 31.71 -23.12 29.29
N GLY A 88 31.73 -21.87 29.76
CA GLY A 88 32.71 -21.41 30.75
C GLY A 88 32.60 -22.13 32.09
N SER A 89 31.38 -22.41 32.56
CA SER A 89 31.15 -23.16 33.81
C SER A 89 31.56 -24.63 33.69
N ALA A 90 31.39 -25.24 32.52
CA ALA A 90 31.78 -26.62 32.26
C ALA A 90 33.30 -26.79 32.14
N VAL A 91 34.05 -25.73 31.82
CA VAL A 91 35.53 -25.75 31.75
C VAL A 91 36.19 -25.64 33.13
N ILE A 92 35.50 -25.06 34.12
CA ILE A 92 36.05 -24.85 35.48
C ILE A 92 35.76 -26.06 36.40
N ALA A 93 34.78 -26.89 36.06
CA ALA A 93 34.43 -28.12 36.78
C ALA A 93 35.29 -29.31 36.33
#